data_AF-A0A0A7PH08-F1
#
_entry.id   AF-A0A0A7PH08-F1
#
_cell.length_a   1.000
_cell.length_b   1.000
_cell.length_c   1.000
_cell.angle_alpha   90.00
_cell.angle_beta   90.00
_cell.angle_gamma   90.00
#
_symmetry.space_group_name_H-M   'P 1'
#
loop_
_entity.id
_entity.type
_entity.pdbx_description
1 polymer ?
#
loop_
_entity_poly.entity_id
_entity_poly.type
_entity_poly.pdbx_seq_one_letter_code
_entity_poly.pdbx_strand_id
1 'polypeptide(L)' 'MVFFLEPRIGAGLSGYVAEMSAAFTCASLGIAPTVRHSDYIASWLSVLRGDEKAIFRAASQASEATDYLLAFAGSDE' A
#
# COMPACT_ATOMS: atom_id res chain seq x y z
N MET A 1 11.45 -10.29 4.63
CA MET A 1 11.32 -8.85 4.91
C MET A 1 9.89 -8.57 5.39
N VAL A 2 9.68 -8.48 6.71
CA VAL A 2 8.36 -8.23 7.29
C VAL A 2 8.14 -6.71 7.31
N PHE A 3 7.59 -6.10 6.24
CA PHE A 3 7.03 -4.72 6.23
C PHE A 3 5.88 -4.55 7.23
N PHE A 4 6.20 -4.44 8.50
CA PHE A 4 5.27 -4.08 9.55
C PHE A 4 5.22 -2.55 9.62
N LEU A 5 4.31 -1.94 8.85
CA LEU A 5 3.94 -0.53 9.02
C LEU A 5 2.60 -0.50 9.74
N GLU A 6 2.61 -1.01 10.97
CA GLU A 6 1.43 -0.93 11.83
C GLU A 6 1.01 0.54 11.90
N PRO A 7 -0.25 0.89 11.56
CA PRO A 7 -0.74 2.26 11.64
C PRO A 7 -0.99 2.60 13.11
N ARG A 8 0.06 2.56 13.93
CA ARG A 8 0.04 3.14 15.25
C ARG A 8 0.12 4.65 15.07
N ILE A 9 -1.06 5.26 15.25
CA ILE A 9 -1.30 6.61 15.75
C ILE A 9 -0.84 7.76 14.81
N GLY A 10 -1.75 8.25 13.97
CA GLY A 10 -1.79 9.68 13.61
C GLY A 10 -1.72 10.08 12.12
N ALA A 11 -1.44 9.18 11.17
CA ALA A 11 -1.10 9.58 9.79
C ALA A 11 -2.25 9.48 8.75
N GLY A 12 -3.47 9.11 9.14
CA GLY A 12 -4.61 8.98 8.21
C GLY A 12 -4.43 7.85 7.16
N LEU A 13 -4.87 8.08 5.92
CA LEU A 13 -4.84 7.10 4.82
C LEU A 13 -3.42 6.76 4.28
N SER A 14 -2.39 7.50 4.69
CA SER A 14 -1.03 7.40 4.13
C SER A 14 -0.34 6.06 4.37
N GLY A 15 -0.56 5.43 5.53
CA GLY A 15 -0.01 4.09 5.83
C GLY A 15 -0.55 3.03 4.87
N TYR A 16 -1.83 3.11 4.52
CA TYR A 16 -2.46 2.20 3.55
C TYR A 16 -1.94 2.39 2.13
N VAL A 17 -1.72 3.64 1.72
CA VAL A 17 -1.11 3.97 0.42
C VAL A 17 0.28 3.37 0.32
N ALA A 18 1.10 3.49 1.38
CA ALA A 18 2.44 2.92 1.42
C ALA A 18 2.43 1.38 1.36
N GLU A 19 1.54 0.72 2.11
CA GLU A 19 1.40 -0.74 2.07
C GLU A 19 0.93 -1.24 0.70
N MET A 20 -0.07 -0.59 0.09
CA MET A 20 -0.54 -0.92 -1.25
C MET A 20 0.55 -0.69 -2.31
N SER A 21 1.29 0.42 -2.22
CA SER A 21 2.37 0.72 -3.16
C SER A 21 3.48 -0.34 -3.05
N ALA A 22 3.90 -0.70 -1.84
CA ALA A 22 4.88 -1.78 -1.65
C ALA A 22 4.39 -3.11 -2.25
N ALA A 23 3.10 -3.44 -2.08
CA ALA A 23 2.51 -4.65 -2.66
C ALA A 23 2.49 -4.61 -4.20
N PHE A 24 2.11 -3.47 -4.80
CA PHE A 24 2.10 -3.28 -6.26
C PHE A 24 3.51 -3.33 -6.84
N THR A 25 4.49 -2.66 -6.22
CA THR A 25 5.90 -2.74 -6.62
C THR A 25 6.42 -4.18 -6.55
N CYS A 26 6.12 -4.90 -5.46
CA CYS A 26 6.53 -6.30 -5.33
C CYS A 26 5.93 -7.16 -6.45
N ALA A 27 4.64 -6.97 -6.77
CA ALA A 27 3.98 -7.67 -7.86
C ALA A 27 4.63 -7.36 -9.23
N SER A 28 4.92 -6.09 -9.52
CA SER A 28 5.58 -5.67 -10.77
C SER A 28 7.00 -6.22 -10.91
N LEU A 29 7.73 -6.39 -9.81
CA LEU A 29 9.10 -6.94 -9.80
C LEU A 29 9.14 -8.47 -9.67
N GLY A 30 8.00 -9.16 -9.63
CA GLY A 30 7.94 -10.61 -9.45
C GLY A 30 8.39 -11.08 -8.06
N ILE A 31 8.39 -10.20 -7.06
CA ILE A 31 8.74 -10.50 -5.68
C ILE A 31 7.49 -11.07 -4.99
N ALA A 32 7.56 -12.34 -4.58
CA ALA A 32 6.47 -12.96 -3.83
C ALA A 32 6.30 -12.30 -2.46
N PRO A 33 5.14 -11.68 -2.18
CA PRO A 33 4.90 -11.09 -0.87
C PRO A 33 4.67 -12.19 0.16
N THR A 34 5.30 -12.06 1.33
CA THR A 34 4.99 -12.91 2.49
C THR A 34 3.68 -12.44 3.13
N VAL A 35 2.75 -13.37 3.37
CA VAL A 35 1.44 -13.11 4.02
C VAL A 35 1.62 -12.34 5.33
N ARG A 36 0.76 -11.34 5.55
CA ARG A 36 0.70 -10.55 6.80
C ARG A 36 -0.57 -10.86 7.58
N HIS A 37 -0.51 -10.62 8.89
CA HIS A 37 -1.62 -10.76 9.83
C HIS A 37 -2.86 -9.99 9.35
N SER A 38 -4.05 -10.55 9.54
CA SER A 38 -5.34 -10.04 9.07
C SER A 38 -5.82 -8.76 9.77
N ASP A 39 -5.05 -8.21 10.71
CA ASP A 39 -5.45 -7.09 11.57
C ASP A 39 -5.75 -5.81 10.77
N TYR A 40 -5.14 -5.65 9.59
CA TYR A 40 -5.45 -4.54 8.67
C TYR A 40 -6.90 -4.58 8.16
N ILE A 41 -7.54 -5.75 8.08
CA ILE A 41 -8.93 -5.89 7.60
C ILE A 41 -9.90 -5.17 8.53
N ALA A 42 -9.73 -5.32 9.85
CA ALA A 42 -10.57 -4.64 10.83
C ALA A 42 -10.41 -3.11 10.72
N SER A 43 -9.18 -2.66 10.51
CA SER A 43 -8.85 -1.24 10.31
C SER A 43 -9.48 -0.67 9.04
N TRP A 44 -9.43 -1.40 7.91
CA TRP A 44 -10.09 -1.03 6.66
C TRP A 44 -11.61 -1.00 6.77
N LEU A 45 -12.22 -1.96 7.49
CA LEU A 45 -13.67 -1.97 7.72
C LEU A 45 -14.12 -0.72 8.49
N SER A 46 -13.29 -0.19 9.40
CA SER A 46 -13.58 1.08 10.08
C SER A 46 -13.52 2.27 9.14
N VAL A 47 -12.52 2.32 8.26
CA VAL A 47 -12.34 3.41 7.28
C VAL A 47 -13.49 3.40 6.26
N LEU A 48 -13.83 2.24 5.72
CA LEU A 48 -14.88 2.10 4.70
C LEU A 48 -16.28 2.39 5.21
N ARG A 49 -16.52 2.23 6.53
CA ARG A 49 -17.77 2.67 7.15
C ARG A 49 -17.94 4.19 7.18
N GLY A 50 -16.84 4.95 7.22
CA GLY A 50 -16.85 6.41 7.17
C GLY A 50 -16.76 6.98 5.75
N ASP A 51 -16.08 6.28 4.84
CA ASP A 51 -15.92 6.66 3.44
C ASP A 51 -15.71 5.40 2.57
N GLU A 52 -16.76 5.01 1.83
CA GLU A 52 -16.73 3.86 0.92
C GLU A 52 -15.71 4.02 -0.22
N LYS A 53 -15.34 5.26 -0.55
CA LYS A 53 -14.40 5.57 -1.64
C LYS A 53 -12.96 5.66 -1.17
N ALA A 54 -12.70 5.56 0.13
CA ALA A 54 -11.37 5.65 0.71
C ALA A 54 -10.39 4.64 0.10
N ILE A 55 -10.85 3.41 -0.17
CA ILE A 55 -10.02 2.36 -0.78
C ILE A 55 -9.60 2.70 -2.22
N PHE A 56 -10.50 3.27 -3.02
CA PHE A 56 -10.18 3.67 -4.40
C PHE A 56 -9.21 4.83 -4.43
N ARG A 57 -9.37 5.80 -3.52
CA ARG A 57 -8.45 6.94 -3.39
C ARG A 57 -7.06 6.50 -2.93
N ALA A 58 -6.99 5.57 -1.98
CA ALA A 58 -5.74 5.00 -1.52
C ALA A 58 -5.06 4.19 -2.63
N ALA A 59 -5.82 3.36 -3.35
CA ALA A 59 -5.31 2.59 -4.48
C ALA A 59 -4.78 3.49 -5.60
N SER A 60 -5.48 4.57 -5.96
CA SER A 60 -5.03 5.52 -6.99
C SER A 60 -3.68 6.15 -6.62
N GLN A 61 -3.53 6.63 -5.38
CA GLN A 61 -2.27 7.20 -4.90
C GLN A 61 -1.15 6.15 -4.82
N ALA A 62 -1.49 4.93 -4.44
CA ALA A 62 -0.53 3.82 -4.38
C ALA A 62 -0.03 3.43 -5.77
N SER A 63 -0.90 3.45 -6.79
CA SER A 63 -0.52 3.23 -8.18
C SER A 63 0.44 4.33 -8.66
N GLU A 64 0.11 5.60 -8.45
CA GLU A 64 0.99 6.72 -8.83
C GLU A 64 2.37 6.63 -8.16
N ALA A 65 2.41 6.30 -6.86
CA ALA A 65 3.66 6.11 -6.13
C ALA A 65 4.47 4.91 -6.69
N THR A 66 3.78 3.83 -7.05
CA THR A 66 4.42 2.64 -7.64
C THR A 66 5.01 2.94 -9.00
N ASP A 67 4.25 3.62 -9.87
CA ASP A 67 4.70 4.02 -11.20
C ASP A 67 5.92 4.94 -11.10
N TYR A 68 5.90 5.89 -10.15
CA TYR A 68 7.06 6.73 -9.85
C TYR A 68 8.28 5.89 -9.46
N LEU A 69 8.13 4.95 -8.52
CA LEU A 69 9.26 4.09 -8.09
C LEU A 69 9.80 3.22 -9.23
N LEU A 70 8.91 2.64 -10.03
CA LEU A 70 9.29 1.79 -11.16
C LEU A 70 9.97 2.57 -12.29
N ALA A 71 9.65 3.86 -12.45
CA ALA A 71 10.34 4.73 -13.41
C ALA A 71 11.85 4.87 -13.13
N PHE A 72 12.29 4.67 -11.88
CA PHE A 72 13.72 4.65 -11.50
C PHE A 72 14.31 3.24 -11.43
N ALA A 73 13.49 2.19 -11.51
CA ALA A 73 13.96 0.81 -11.38
C ALA A 73 14.61 0.26 -12.66
N GLY A 74 14.48 0.96 -13.80
CA GLY A 74 14.94 0.52 -15.12
C GLY A 74 15.91 1.47 -15.83
N SER A 75 16.56 2.41 -15.14
CA SER A 75 17.63 3.22 -15.74
C SER A 75 18.96 2.45 -15.74
N ASP A 76 19.04 1.40 -16.56
CA ASP A 76 20.31 0.91 -17.10
C ASP A 76 20.56 1.65 -18.43
N GLU A 77 20.96 2.92 -18.34
CA GLU A 77 21.74 3.65 -19.35
C GLU A 77 22.75 4.57 -18.64
#